data_AF-A0A8J8PSG7-F1
#
_entry.id   AF-A0A8J8PSG7-F1
#
_cell.length_a   1.000
_cell.length_b   1.000
_cell.length_c   1.000
_cell.angle_alpha   90.00
_cell.angle_beta   90.00
_cell.angle_gamma   90.00
#
_symmetry.space_group_name_H-M   'P 1'
#
loop_
_entity.id
_entity.type
_entity.pdbx_description
1 polymer ?
#
loop_
_entity_poly.entity_id
_entity_poly.type
_entity_poly.pdbx_seq_one_letter_code
_entity_poly.pdbx_strand_id
1 'polypeptide(L)' 'MARDIRIVFSSDFHGNEIVFRKALNVTKAIKADYLILGGDFAGKGVIIILKRGEEYYIGNESVTKEDI' A
#
# COMPACT_ATOMS: atom_id res chain seq x y z
N MET A 1 23.93 -14.91 11.75
CA MET A 1 22.92 -15.78 11.14
C MET A 1 22.13 -14.96 10.13
N ALA A 2 21.88 -15.48 8.93
CA ALA A 2 20.98 -14.83 7.99
C ALA A 2 19.53 -15.00 8.49
N ARG A 3 18.71 -13.96 8.37
CA ARG A 3 17.28 -14.04 8.67
C ARG A 3 16.52 -14.39 7.38
N ASP A 4 15.48 -15.21 7.49
CA ASP A 4 14.57 -15.44 6.38
C ASP A 4 13.76 -14.17 6.10
N ILE A 5 13.52 -13.89 4.82
CA ILE A 5 12.67 -12.78 4.36
C ILE A 5 11.40 -13.37 3.77
N ARG A 6 10.25 -12.94 4.28
CA ARG A 6 8.93 -13.33 3.77
C ARG A 6 8.33 -12.19 2.96
N ILE A 7 7.96 -12.48 1.72
CA ILE A 7 7.40 -11.51 0.79
C ILE A 7 6.01 -11.97 0.37
N VAL A 8 5.05 -11.05 0.35
CA VAL A 8 3.79 -11.20 -0.39
C VAL A 8 3.95 -10.46 -1.70
N PHE A 9 3.69 -11.13 -2.82
CA PHE A 9 3.67 -10.53 -4.14
C PHE A 9 2.26 -10.66 -4.73
N SER A 10 1.75 -9.58 -5.31
CA SER A 10 0.46 -9.56 -6.00
C SER A 10 0.52 -8.53 -7.15
N SER A 11 -0.18 -8.79 -8.25
CA SER A 11 -0.13 -7.96 -9.47
C SER A 11 -1.52 -7.61 -9.99
N ASP A 12 -1.59 -6.57 -10.83
CA ASP A 12 -2.73 -6.22 -11.70
C ASP A 12 -4.06 -6.03 -10.98
N PHE A 13 -4.09 -4.99 -10.13
CA PHE A 13 -5.23 -4.72 -9.28
C PHE A 13 -6.31 -3.98 -10.07
N HIS A 14 -5.92 -3.20 -11.09
CA HIS A 14 -6.81 -2.41 -11.95
C HIS A 14 -7.86 -1.61 -11.14
N GLY A 15 -7.42 -1.00 -10.04
CA GLY A 15 -8.24 -0.16 -9.17
C GLY A 15 -9.16 -0.93 -8.23
N ASN A 16 -9.04 -2.26 -8.14
CA ASN A 16 -9.90 -3.07 -7.29
C ASN A 16 -9.51 -2.96 -5.81
N GLU A 17 -10.26 -2.13 -5.08
CA GLU A 17 -10.06 -1.88 -3.65
C GLU A 17 -10.20 -3.14 -2.78
N ILE A 18 -11.03 -4.11 -3.17
CA ILE A 18 -11.20 -5.36 -2.41
C ILE A 18 -9.92 -6.21 -2.51
N VAL A 19 -9.34 -6.32 -3.70
CA VAL A 19 -8.07 -7.04 -3.92
C VAL A 19 -6.96 -6.34 -3.15
N PHE A 20 -6.91 -5.00 -3.20
CA PHE A 20 -5.94 -4.23 -2.42
C PHE A 20 -6.03 -4.50 -0.92
N ARG A 21 -7.24 -4.43 -0.34
CA ARG A 21 -7.46 -4.74 1.08
C ARG A 21 -7.09 -6.17 1.44
N LYS A 22 -7.36 -7.15 0.56
CA LYS A 22 -6.93 -8.55 0.77
C LYS A 22 -5.41 -8.69 0.80
N ALA A 23 -4.69 -8.06 -0.12
CA ALA A 23 -3.23 -8.09 -0.16
C ALA A 23 -2.63 -7.52 1.14
N LEU A 24 -3.16 -6.39 1.63
CA LEU A 24 -2.77 -5.81 2.92
C LEU A 24 -3.05 -6.74 4.09
N ASN A 25 -4.25 -7.33 4.14
CA ASN A 25 -4.66 -8.22 5.23
C ASN A 25 -3.83 -9.50 5.27
N VAL A 26 -3.56 -10.13 4.13
CA VAL A 26 -2.71 -11.34 4.05
C VAL A 26 -1.29 -11.02 4.52
N THR A 27 -0.70 -9.91 4.06
CA THR A 27 0.63 -9.45 4.47
C THR A 27 0.74 -9.34 5.98
N LYS A 28 -0.27 -8.73 6.63
CA LYS A 28 -0.36 -8.63 8.09
C LYS A 28 -0.55 -9.99 8.76
N ALA A 29 -1.46 -10.81 8.24
CA ALA A 29 -1.81 -12.10 8.83
C ALA A 29 -0.61 -13.06 8.89
N ILE A 30 0.22 -13.09 7.83
CA ILE A 30 1.40 -13.96 7.77
C ILE A 30 2.69 -13.30 8.25
N LYS A 31 2.61 -12.06 8.76
CA LYS A 31 3.76 -11.26 9.21
C LYS A 31 4.88 -11.26 8.16
N ALA A 32 4.52 -10.92 6.92
CA ALA A 32 5.50 -10.74 5.86
C ALA A 32 6.33 -9.47 6.12
N ASP A 33 7.60 -9.50 5.72
CA ASP A 33 8.49 -8.35 5.78
C ASP A 33 8.11 -7.29 4.74
N TYR A 34 7.70 -7.75 3.55
CA TYR A 34 7.40 -6.89 2.41
C TYR A 34 6.14 -7.33 1.69
N LEU A 35 5.35 -6.35 1.25
CA LEU A 35 4.30 -6.50 0.24
C LEU A 35 4.80 -5.82 -1.03
N ILE A 36 4.93 -6.57 -2.11
CA ILE A 36 5.28 -6.07 -3.43
C ILE A 36 4.02 -6.08 -4.30
N LEU A 37 3.66 -4.90 -4.78
CA LEU A 37 2.56 -4.67 -5.70
C LEU A 37 3.14 -4.47 -7.10
N GLY A 38 2.95 -5.47 -7.96
CA GLY A 38 3.41 -5.46 -9.36
C GLY A 38 2.31 -5.06 -10.34
N GLY A 39 2.70 -4.91 -11.60
CA GLY A 39 1.77 -4.71 -12.71
C GLY A 39 0.98 -3.40 -12.62
N ASP A 40 -0.22 -3.40 -13.21
CA ASP A 40 -1.08 -2.23 -13.22
C ASP A 40 -1.91 -2.11 -11.94
N PHE A 41 -1.61 -1.10 -11.12
CA PHE A 41 -2.35 -0.87 -9.89
C PHE A 41 -3.75 -0.28 -10.14
N ALA A 42 -3.89 0.70 -11.05
CA ALA A 42 -5.15 1.46 -11.22
C ALA A 42 -5.35 2.08 -12.61
N GLY A 43 -4.48 1.80 -13.58
CA GLY A 43 -4.49 2.40 -14.93
C GLY A 43 -4.22 3.91 -14.95
N LYS A 44 -3.89 4.50 -13.80
CA LYS A 44 -3.67 5.94 -13.57
C LYS A 44 -2.65 6.16 -12.45
N GLY A 45 -2.21 7.40 -12.27
CA GLY A 45 -1.37 7.80 -11.13
C GLY A 45 -2.05 7.51 -9.80
N VAL A 46 -1.30 6.89 -8.89
CA VAL A 46 -1.74 6.55 -7.53
C VAL A 46 -1.07 7.51 -6.56
N ILE A 47 -1.87 8.14 -5.70
CA ILE A 47 -1.36 8.99 -4.62
C ILE A 47 -1.50 8.21 -3.31
N ILE A 48 -0.40 8.07 -2.58
CA ILE A 48 -0.40 7.49 -1.24
C ILE A 48 -0.62 8.61 -0.24
N ILE A 49 -1.75 8.57 0.46
CA ILE A 49 -2.06 9.46 1.57
C ILE A 49 -1.82 8.71 2.88
N LEU A 50 -0.90 9.22 3.70
CA LEU A 50 -0.57 8.66 5.00
C LEU A 50 -1.29 9.42 6.10
N LYS A 51 -2.05 8.73 6.95
CA LYS A 51 -2.64 9.33 8.15
C LYS A 51 -1.71 9.14 9.36
N ARG A 52 -1.35 10.23 10.05
CA ARG A 52 -0.57 10.22 11.30
C ARG A 52 -1.30 11.08 12.34
N GLY A 53 -1.96 10.43 13.32
CA GLY A 53 -2.86 11.15 14.22
C GLY A 53 -4.04 11.74 13.45
N GLU A 54 -4.24 13.05 13.56
CA GLU A 54 -5.29 13.79 12.81
C GLU A 54 -4.81 14.37 11.48
N GLU A 55 -3.52 14.25 11.15
CA GLU A 55 -2.92 14.84 9.96
C GLU A 55 -2.79 13.82 8.81
N TYR A 56 -2.86 14.31 7.58
CA TYR A 56 -2.66 13.55 6.35
C TYR A 56 -1.42 14.03 5.62
N TYR A 57 -0.70 13.13 4.96
CA TYR A 57 0.55 13.43 4.27
C TYR A 57 0.61 12.82 2.87
N ILE A 58 1.14 13.58 1.90
CA ILE A 58 1.63 13.06 0.62
C ILE A 58 3.16 13.18 0.64
N GLY A 59 3.85 12.04 0.63
CA GLY A 59 5.30 12.02 0.86
C GLY A 59 5.64 12.56 2.27
N ASN A 60 6.31 13.71 2.33
CA ASN A 60 6.69 14.37 3.58
C ASN A 60 5.88 15.65 3.85
N GLU A 61 4.95 16.02 2.97
CA GLU A 61 4.17 17.24 3.08
C GLU A 61 2.80 16.94 3.72
N SER A 62 2.40 17.75 4.70
CA SER A 62 1.06 17.68 5.28
C SER A 62 0.06 18.26 4.29
N VAL A 63 -1.07 17.58 4.12
CA VAL A 63 -2.13 17.94 3.18
C VAL A 63 -3.49 17.99 3.87
N THR A 64 -4.38 18.84 3.37
CA THR A 64 -5.79 18.89 3.76
C THR A 64 -6.67 18.29 2.66
N LYS A 65 -8.00 18.31 2.88
CA LYS A 65 -8.95 17.84 1.87
C LYS A 65 -8.98 18.72 0.62
N GLU A 66 -8.55 19.98 0.72
CA GLU A 66 -8.51 20.89 -0.43
C GLU A 66 -7.35 20.59 -1.39
N ASP A 67 -6.33 19.84 -0.93
CA ASP A 67 -5.13 19.50 -1.71
C ASP A 67 -5.28 18.21 -2.55
N ILE A 68 -6.38 17.47 -2.38
CA ILE A 68 -6.64 16.15 -2.99
C ILE A 68 -7.81 16.26 -3.96
#